data_AF-A0A1R4GH89-F1
#
_entry.id   AF-A0A1R4GH89-F1
#
_cell.length_a   1.000
_cell.length_b   1.000
_cell.length_c   1.000
_cell.angle_alpha   90.00
_cell.angle_beta   90.00
_cell.angle_gamma   90.00
#
_symmetry.space_group_name_H-M   'P 1'
#
loop_
_entity.id
_entity.type
_entity.pdbx_description
1 polymer ?
#
loop_
_entity_poly.entity_id
_entity_poly.type
_entity_poly.pdbx_seq_one_letter_code
_entity_poly.pdbx_strand_id
1 'polypeptide(L)'
;MSAREIADAQIIQVLRELHEDDPEGGYRVLADDLHDLGFVISERRVWRLCKIAGIQSTITTRKRRYQKAGAPVGDDLVQRDFTADGLDEKWLVDITVNRPGSRGGSEIPRG
;
A
#
# COMPACT_ATOMS: atom_id res chain seq x y z
N MET A 1 16.47 -34.74 -0.14
CA MET A 1 16.27 -33.28 -0.07
C MET A 1 17.57 -32.61 -0.49
N SER A 2 17.51 -31.65 -1.41
CA SER A 2 18.63 -30.82 -1.84
C SER A 2 19.10 -29.93 -0.69
N ALA A 3 20.39 -29.57 -0.64
CA ALA A 3 20.95 -28.67 0.37
C ALA A 3 20.17 -27.34 0.48
N ARG A 4 19.58 -26.90 -0.63
CA ARG A 4 18.74 -25.71 -0.69
C ARG A 4 17.39 -25.88 0.02
N GLU A 5 16.80 -27.06 -0.07
CA GLU A 5 15.54 -27.38 0.62
C GLU A 5 15.74 -27.47 2.13
N ILE A 6 16.90 -27.97 2.57
CA ILE A 6 17.26 -28.03 4.00
C ILE A 6 17.44 -26.61 4.55
N ALA A 7 18.16 -25.74 3.83
CA ALA A 7 18.34 -24.34 4.23
C ALA A 7 17.01 -23.58 4.24
N ASP A 8 16.14 -23.80 3.24
CA ASP A 8 14.82 -23.17 3.20
C ASP A 8 13.92 -23.66 4.35
N ALA A 9 13.99 -24.95 4.73
CA ALA A 9 13.28 -25.50 5.88
C ALA A 9 13.77 -24.91 7.21
N GLN A 10 15.08 -24.72 7.37
CA GLN A 10 15.66 -24.07 8.55
C GLN A 10 15.17 -22.62 8.69
N ILE A 11 15.18 -21.86 7.59
CA ILE A 11 14.69 -20.47 7.60
C ILE A 11 13.19 -20.42 7.88
N ILE A 12 12.40 -21.36 7.33
CA ILE A 12 10.96 -21.45 7.62
C ILE A 12 10.71 -21.71 9.11
N GLN A 13 11.55 -22.53 9.77
CA GLN A 13 11.41 -22.78 11.20
C GLN A 13 11.66 -21.51 12.02
N VAL A 14 12.74 -20.77 11.73
CA VAL A 14 13.03 -19.48 12.38
C VAL A 14 11.91 -18.46 12.13
N LEU A 15 11.39 -18.40 10.90
CA LEU A 15 10.27 -17.53 10.56
C LEU A 15 8.99 -17.86 11.33
N ARG A 16 8.77 -19.12 11.69
CA ARG A 16 7.62 -19.53 12.53
C ARG A 16 7.80 -19.07 13.96
N GLU A 17 8.99 -19.27 14.52
CA GLU A 17 9.31 -18.83 15.89
C GLU A 17 9.14 -17.31 16.03
N LEU A 18 9.71 -16.53 15.11
CA LEU A 18 9.54 -15.07 15.07
C LEU A 18 8.07 -14.65 14.92
N HIS A 19 7.29 -15.38 14.14
CA HIS A 19 5.87 -15.08 13.95
C HIS A 19 4.99 -15.53 15.12
N GLU A 20 5.41 -16.50 15.92
CA GLU A 20 4.73 -16.88 17.16
C GLU A 20 4.93 -15.81 18.24
N ASP A 21 6.12 -15.18 18.29
CA ASP A 21 6.42 -14.08 19.19
C ASP A 21 5.66 -12.79 18.84
N ASP A 22 5.52 -12.48 17.55
CA ASP A 22 4.71 -11.37 17.04
C ASP A 22 3.86 -11.80 15.82
N PRO A 23 2.64 -12.30 16.04
CA PRO A 23 1.73 -12.70 14.97
C PRO A 23 1.15 -11.51 14.19
N GLU A 24 1.34 -10.27 14.67
CA GLU A 24 0.90 -9.05 14.00
C GLU A 24 1.85 -8.69 12.85
N GLY A 25 3.13 -9.07 12.98
CA GLY A 25 4.19 -8.89 12.02
C GLY A 25 3.96 -9.61 10.68
N GLY A 26 4.13 -8.87 9.58
CA GLY A 26 4.15 -9.44 8.22
C GLY A 26 5.55 -9.82 7.76
N TYR A 27 5.67 -10.36 6.54
CA TYR A 27 6.96 -10.81 5.99
C TYR A 27 8.07 -9.74 5.93
N ARG A 28 7.72 -8.45 6.01
CA ARG A 28 8.69 -7.35 6.05
C ARG A 28 9.34 -7.21 7.42
N VAL A 29 8.53 -7.26 8.48
CA VAL A 29 9.00 -7.29 9.87
C VAL A 29 9.88 -8.53 10.07
N LEU A 30 9.38 -9.70 9.66
CA LEU A 30 10.15 -10.95 9.71
C LEU A 30 11.44 -10.92 8.87
N ALA A 31 11.52 -10.10 7.82
CA ALA A 31 12.75 -9.95 7.04
C ALA A 31 13.77 -9.10 7.79
N ASP A 32 13.34 -8.02 8.45
CA ASP A 32 14.18 -7.18 9.29
C ASP A 32 14.68 -7.97 10.51
N ASP A 33 13.81 -8.75 11.17
CA ASP A 33 14.19 -9.62 12.30
C ASP A 33 15.24 -10.67 11.90
N LEU A 34 15.09 -11.25 10.70
CA LEU A 34 16.11 -12.16 10.15
C LEU A 34 17.44 -11.45 9.90
N HIS A 35 17.42 -10.18 9.48
CA HIS A 35 18.66 -9.40 9.28
C HIS A 35 19.33 -9.08 10.61
N ASP A 36 18.55 -8.75 11.65
CA ASP A 36 19.04 -8.52 13.01
C ASP A 36 19.65 -9.79 13.63
N LEU A 37 19.12 -10.97 13.28
CA LEU A 37 19.71 -12.27 13.61
C LEU A 37 20.94 -12.64 12.75
N GLY A 38 21.33 -11.81 11.79
CA GLY A 38 22.53 -11.98 10.96
C GLY A 38 22.30 -12.78 9.67
N PHE A 39 21.05 -13.06 9.28
CA PHE A 39 20.78 -13.74 8.02
C PHE A 39 20.86 -12.78 6.83
N VAL A 40 21.75 -13.05 5.88
CA VAL A 40 21.83 -12.31 4.61
C VAL A 40 20.86 -12.91 3.59
N ILE A 41 19.61 -12.49 3.65
CA ILE A 41 18.52 -12.97 2.78
C ILE A 41 17.73 -11.83 2.15
N SER A 42 17.35 -11.96 0.88
CA SER A 42 16.52 -10.94 0.23
C SER A 42 15.08 -11.01 0.71
N GLU A 43 14.45 -9.84 0.85
CA GLU A 43 13.03 -9.69 1.22
C GLU A 43 12.11 -10.54 0.31
N ARG A 44 12.41 -10.61 -0.99
CA ARG A 44 11.67 -11.45 -1.95
C ARG A 44 11.77 -12.95 -1.63
N ARG A 45 12.90 -13.42 -1.10
CA ARG A 45 13.07 -14.81 -0.67
C ARG A 45 12.29 -15.07 0.61
N VAL A 46 12.35 -14.16 1.58
CA VAL A 46 11.54 -14.23 2.82
C VAL A 46 10.05 -14.31 2.48
N TRP A 47 9.54 -13.41 1.63
CA TRP A 47 8.16 -13.44 1.16
C TRP A 47 7.75 -14.80 0.56
N ARG A 48 8.61 -15.40 -0.28
CA ARG A 48 8.35 -16.71 -0.88
C ARG A 48 8.27 -17.80 0.18
N LEU A 49 9.18 -17.79 1.16
CA LEU A 49 9.22 -18.77 2.25
C LEU A 49 8.02 -18.62 3.18
N CYS A 50 7.65 -17.40 3.59
CA CYS A 50 6.42 -17.14 4.35
C CYS A 50 5.18 -17.64 3.60
N LYS A 51 5.10 -17.41 2.28
CA LYS A 51 3.99 -17.91 1.45
C LYS A 51 3.90 -19.43 1.41
N ILE A 52 5.03 -20.13 1.32
CA ILE A 52 5.08 -21.61 1.36
C ILE A 52 4.72 -22.11 2.76
N ALA A 53 5.17 -21.43 3.81
CA ALA A 53 4.94 -21.81 5.20
C ALA A 53 3.53 -21.46 5.72
N GLY A 54 2.74 -20.69 4.96
CA GLY A 54 1.41 -20.23 5.37
C GLY A 54 1.41 -19.07 6.37
N ILE A 55 2.57 -18.43 6.59
CA ILE A 55 2.75 -17.32 7.53
C ILE A 55 2.11 -16.05 6.94
N GLN A 56 1.16 -15.47 7.67
CA GLN A 56 0.44 -14.25 7.29
C GLN A 56 0.25 -13.37 8.53
N SER A 57 0.51 -12.07 8.39
CA SER A 57 0.22 -11.09 9.45
C SER A 57 -1.26 -11.12 9.81
N THR A 58 -1.56 -11.29 11.09
CA THR A 58 -2.93 -11.25 11.64
C THR A 58 -3.58 -9.86 11.53
N ILE A 59 -2.79 -8.78 11.55
CA ILE A 59 -3.28 -7.40 11.42
C ILE A 59 -3.55 -6.97 9.98
N THR A 60 -3.04 -7.68 8.96
CA THR A 60 -3.43 -7.41 7.57
C THR A 60 -4.74 -8.12 7.21
N THR A 61 -5.82 -7.73 7.88
CA THR A 61 -7.09 -7.68 7.13
C THR A 61 -6.84 -6.65 6.04
N ARG A 62 -6.56 -7.14 4.82
CA ARG A 62 -6.34 -6.35 3.62
C ARG A 62 -7.45 -5.30 3.56
N LYS A 63 -7.17 -4.03 3.88
CA LYS A 63 -8.11 -2.94 3.57
C LYS A 63 -8.34 -3.03 2.08
N ARG A 64 -9.55 -3.42 1.66
CA ARG A 64 -9.93 -3.44 0.25
C ARG A 64 -9.55 -2.06 -0.29
N ARG A 65 -8.68 -2.02 -1.30
CA ARG A 65 -8.17 -0.78 -1.90
C ARG A 65 -9.30 0.08 -2.49
N TYR A 66 -10.51 -0.48 -2.58
CA TYR A 66 -11.77 0.19 -2.80
C TYR A 66 -12.80 -0.26 -1.75
N GLN A 67 -13.09 0.59 -0.78
CA GLN A 67 -14.46 0.65 -0.27
C GLN A 67 -15.26 1.41 -1.33
N LYS A 68 -16.41 0.87 -1.78
CA LYS A 68 -17.35 1.68 -2.57
C LYS A 68 -17.61 2.92 -1.71
N ALA A 69 -17.38 4.12 -2.26
CA ALA A 69 -17.77 5.33 -1.57
C ALA A 69 -19.22 5.16 -1.10
N GLY A 70 -19.51 5.56 0.14
CA GLY A 70 -20.89 5.62 0.62
C GLY A 70 -21.76 6.40 -0.36
N ALA A 71 -23.08 6.28 -0.22
CA ALA A 71 -24.02 7.02 -1.06
C ALA A 71 -23.57 8.49 -1.20
N PRO A 72 -23.50 9.06 -2.42
CA PRO A 72 -23.05 10.42 -2.62
C PRO A 72 -23.90 11.34 -1.72
N VAL A 73 -23.24 12.10 -0.84
CA VAL A 73 -23.90 13.08 0.05
C VAL A 73 -24.03 14.44 -0.67
N GLY A 74 -23.76 14.49 -1.97
CA GLY A 74 -23.99 15.65 -2.82
C GLY A 74 -25.01 15.30 -3.87
N ASP A 75 -26.00 16.18 -4.06
CA ASP A 75 -26.97 16.07 -5.14
C ASP A 75 -26.21 16.10 -6.48
N ASP A 76 -26.20 14.98 -7.19
CA ASP A 76 -25.74 14.93 -8.58
C ASP A 76 -26.80 15.59 -9.45
N LEU A 77 -26.74 16.93 -9.53
CA LEU A 77 -27.68 17.77 -10.30
C LEU A 77 -27.63 17.48 -11.81
N VAL A 78 -26.62 16.75 -12.28
CA VAL A 78 -26.40 16.46 -13.70
C VAL A 78 -26.68 14.99 -14.04
N GLN A 79 -26.83 14.11 -13.03
CA GLN A 79 -27.12 12.67 -13.19
C GLN A 79 -26.25 11.96 -14.25
N ARG A 80 -25.00 12.42 -14.42
CA ARG A 80 -24.06 11.98 -15.46
C ARG A 80 -24.53 12.20 -16.91
N ASP A 81 -25.51 13.07 -17.14
CA ASP A 81 -25.90 13.54 -18.47
C ASP A 81 -25.19 14.86 -18.80
N PHE A 82 -24.22 14.78 -19.71
CA PHE A 82 -23.41 15.92 -20.13
C PHE A 82 -23.99 16.65 -21.36
N THR A 83 -25.19 16.28 -21.81
CA THR A 83 -25.86 16.90 -22.96
C THR A 83 -26.50 18.22 -22.51
N ALA A 84 -26.21 19.32 -23.17
CA ALA A 84 -26.88 20.61 -22.95
C ALA A 84 -27.61 21.00 -24.23
N ASP A 85 -28.88 21.40 -24.12
CA ASP A 85 -29.69 21.79 -25.27
C ASP A 85 -29.45 23.27 -25.65
N GLY A 86 -28.83 24.05 -24.75
CA GLY A 86 -28.39 25.44 -24.97
C GLY A 86 -27.06 25.80 -24.30
N LEU A 87 -26.48 26.95 -24.69
CA LEU A 87 -25.33 27.54 -24.00
C LEU A 87 -25.73 27.97 -22.57
N ASP A 88 -24.79 27.85 -21.62
CA ASP A 88 -24.89 28.25 -20.21
C ASP A 88 -25.78 27.40 -19.27
N GLU A 89 -26.28 26.24 -19.70
CA GLU A 89 -27.18 25.40 -18.87
C GLU A 89 -26.48 24.46 -17.88
N LYS A 90 -25.24 24.03 -18.18
CA LYS A 90 -24.48 23.09 -17.33
C LYS A 90 -23.04 23.58 -17.17
N TRP A 91 -22.64 23.84 -15.93
CA TRP A 91 -21.28 24.27 -15.57
C TRP A 91 -20.61 23.21 -14.68
N LEU A 92 -19.58 22.55 -15.20
CA LEU A 92 -18.73 21.64 -14.44
C LEU A 92 -17.43 22.38 -14.08
N VAL A 93 -17.16 22.51 -12.78
CA VAL A 93 -15.91 23.09 -12.28
C VAL A 93 -15.11 22.03 -11.54
N ASP A 94 -13.86 21.81 -11.94
CA ASP A 94 -12.92 20.99 -11.18
C ASP A 94 -12.11 21.89 -10.24
N ILE A 95 -12.01 21.50 -8.97
CA ILE A 95 -11.24 22.21 -7.95
C ILE A 95 -9.96 21.42 -7.66
N THR A 96 -8.85 21.84 -8.28
CA THR A 96 -7.53 21.32 -7.93
C THR A 96 -7.06 21.94 -6.62
N VAL A 97 -7.01 21.16 -5.53
CA VAL A 97 -6.48 21.63 -4.25
C VAL A 97 -4.94 21.71 -4.32
N ASN A 98 -4.39 22.92 -4.22
CA ASN A 98 -2.94 23.10 -4.10
C ASN A 98 -2.52 22.95 -2.63
N ARG A 99 -1.40 22.25 -2.36
CA ARG A 99 -0.85 22.13 -1.01
C ARG A 99 -0.18 23.45 -0.59
N PRO A 100 -0.53 24.07 0.54
CA PRO A 100 0.19 25.24 1.02
C PRO A 100 1.55 24.81 1.58
N GLY A 101 2.64 25.08 0.87
CA GLY A 101 3.98 24.73 1.37
C GLY A 101 5.16 24.86 0.42
N SER A 102 4.98 25.05 -0.88
CA SER A 102 6.08 25.35 -1.81
C SER A 102 6.33 26.86 -1.88
N ARG A 103 7.02 27.40 -0.87
CA ARG A 103 7.75 28.66 -1.02
C ARG A 103 8.95 28.42 -1.93
N GLY A 104 9.06 29.18 -3.02
CA GLY A 104 10.31 29.29 -3.77
C GLY A 104 10.11 29.98 -5.12
N GLY A 105 10.62 31.21 -5.23
CA GLY A 105 10.80 31.89 -6.52
C GLY A 105 9.81 33.03 -6.81
N SER A 106 9.92 34.13 -6.05
CA SER A 106 9.54 35.44 -6.58
C SER A 106 10.59 35.82 -7.63
N GLU A 107 10.20 35.86 -8.90
CA GLU A 107 10.93 36.58 -9.94
C GLU A 107 10.11 37.83 -10.28
N ILE A 108 10.64 38.99 -9.91
CA ILE A 108 10.11 40.31 -10.21
C ILE A 108 10.67 40.69 -11.60
N PRO A 109 9.86 41.03 -12.61
CA PRO A 109 10.41 41.55 -13.85
C PRO A 109 10.89 42.98 -13.63
N ARG A 110 12.17 43.24 -13.88
CA ARG A 110 12.73 44.57 -14.09
C ARG A 110 12.82 44.79 -15.60
N GLY A 111 12.17 45.86 -16.06
CA GLY A 111 12.60 46.78 -17.13
C GLY A 111 13.01 46.19 -18.47
#